data_AF-A0A1H4BKM8-F1
#
_entry.id   AF-A0A1H4BKM8-F1
#
_cell.length_a   1.000
_cell.length_b   1.000
_cell.length_c   1.000
_cell.angle_alpha   90.00
_cell.angle_beta   90.00
_cell.angle_gamma   90.00
#
_symmetry.space_group_name_H-M   'P 1'
#
loop_
_entity.id
_entity.type
_entity.pdbx_description
1 polymer ?
#
loop_
_entity_poly.entity_id
_entity_poly.type
_entity_poly.pdbx_seq_one_letter_code
_entity_poly.pdbx_strand_id
1 'polypeptide(L)'
;MVNFLVRLILFMLGLVFAASLAVAVLLLAAVWGLRYAWARLTGKPVTPWVMRFDPRSGFDRFRSAGRPQEPTAADVVSARAQGQAADSPVRLNDAGSVTDVSVKPSRGE
;
A
#
# COMPACT_ATOMS: atom_id res chain seq x y z
N MET A 1 -43.69 -10.70 -45.63
CA MET A 1 -43.45 -9.29 -45.23
C MET A 1 -43.04 -9.16 -43.77
N VAL A 2 -43.78 -9.72 -42.81
CA VAL A 2 -43.51 -9.58 -41.36
C VAL A 2 -42.09 -10.03 -40.97
N ASN A 3 -41.60 -11.16 -41.49
CA ASN A 3 -40.25 -11.66 -41.19
C ASN A 3 -39.12 -10.71 -41.64
N PHE A 4 -39.33 -10.01 -42.76
CA PHE A 4 -38.38 -9.01 -43.25
C PHE A 4 -38.38 -7.77 -42.34
N LEU A 5 -39.58 -7.32 -41.93
CA LEU A 5 -39.74 -6.21 -41.00
C LEU A 5 -39.06 -6.49 -39.66
N VAL A 6 -39.27 -7.68 -39.09
CA VAL A 6 -38.64 -8.11 -37.83
C VAL A 6 -37.12 -8.15 -37.96
N ARG A 7 -36.57 -8.69 -39.05
CA ARG A 7 -35.12 -8.66 -39.30
C ARG A 7 -34.58 -7.23 -39.40
N LEU A 8 -35.27 -6.35 -40.10
CA LEU A 8 -34.86 -4.96 -40.24
C LEU A 8 -34.87 -4.23 -38.90
N ILE A 9 -35.91 -4.44 -38.08
CA ILE A 9 -36.01 -3.86 -36.73
C ILE A 9 -34.88 -4.38 -35.84
N LEU A 10 -34.63 -5.69 -35.83
CA LEU A 10 -33.54 -6.28 -35.04
C LEU A 10 -32.17 -5.75 -35.49
N PHE A 11 -31.98 -5.58 -36.80
CA PHE A 11 -30.75 -5.00 -37.33
C PHE A 11 -30.58 -3.53 -36.89
N MET A 12 -31.63 -2.72 -36.98
CA MET A 12 -31.61 -1.33 -36.50
C MET A 12 -31.36 -1.25 -34.99
N LEU A 13 -31.95 -2.15 -34.20
CA LEU A 13 -31.72 -2.22 -32.76
C LEU A 13 -30.26 -2.56 -32.45
N GLY A 14 -29.70 -3.55 -33.14
CA GLY A 14 -28.28 -3.89 -33.04
C GLY A 14 -27.37 -2.75 -33.46
N LEU A 15 -27.72 -2.01 -34.51
CA LEU A 15 -26.97 -0.86 -34.99
C LEU A 15 -26.98 0.29 -33.98
N VAL A 16 -28.14 0.60 -33.40
CA VAL A 16 -28.27 1.61 -32.34
C VAL A 16 -27.45 1.21 -31.11
N PHE A 17 -27.51 -0.05 -30.70
CA PHE A 17 -26.71 -0.57 -29.59
C PHE A 17 -25.21 -0.48 -29.86
N ALA A 18 -24.76 -0.86 -31.05
CA ALA A 18 -23.36 -0.76 -31.45
C ALA A 18 -22.89 0.71 -31.46
N ALA A 19 -23.71 1.61 -32.01
CA ALA A 19 -23.44 3.04 -32.03
C ALA A 19 -23.35 3.62 -30.60
N SER A 20 -24.25 3.24 -29.68
CA SER A 20 -24.17 3.69 -28.29
C SER A 20 -22.90 3.21 -27.59
N LEU A 21 -22.50 1.96 -27.84
CA LEU A 21 -21.26 1.41 -27.30
C LEU A 21 -20.03 2.14 -27.84
N ALA A 22 -20.00 2.43 -29.15
CA ALA A 22 -18.93 3.20 -29.78
C ALA A 22 -18.82 4.60 -29.17
N VAL A 23 -19.95 5.29 -28.97
CA VAL A 23 -19.98 6.60 -28.28
C VAL A 23 -19.45 6.47 -26.85
N ALA A 24 -19.87 5.46 -26.09
CA ALA A 24 -19.38 5.24 -24.73
C ALA A 24 -17.86 5.06 -24.68
N VAL A 25 -17.29 4.27 -25.61
CA VAL A 25 -15.83 4.07 -25.73
C VAL A 25 -15.12 5.37 -26.11
N LEU A 26 -15.67 6.14 -27.05
CA LEU A 26 -15.11 7.44 -27.45
C LEU A 26 -15.11 8.43 -26.28
N LEU A 27 -16.18 8.49 -25.51
CA LEU A 27 -16.25 9.33 -24.31
C LEU A 27 -15.22 8.90 -23.27
N LEU A 28 -15.09 7.59 -23.01
CA LEU A 28 -14.08 7.06 -22.11
C LEU A 28 -12.67 7.42 -22.57
N ALA A 29 -12.38 7.24 -23.87
CA ALA A 29 -11.11 7.60 -24.47
C ALA A 29 -10.85 9.11 -24.38
N ALA A 30 -11.86 9.97 -24.58
CA ALA A 30 -11.75 11.41 -24.44
C ALA A 30 -11.43 11.82 -22.99
N VAL A 31 -12.13 11.23 -22.01
CA VAL A 31 -11.86 11.47 -20.57
C VAL A 31 -10.43 11.06 -20.22
N TRP A 32 -9.99 9.90 -20.68
CA TRP A 32 -8.62 9.41 -20.45
C TRP A 32 -7.57 10.26 -21.16
N GLY A 33 -7.81 10.61 -22.43
CA GLY A 33 -6.94 11.47 -23.22
C GLY A 33 -6.78 12.84 -22.59
N LEU A 34 -7.88 13.45 -22.13
CA LEU A 34 -7.87 14.71 -21.39
C LEU A 34 -7.11 14.58 -20.07
N ARG A 35 -7.32 13.51 -19.30
CA ARG A 35 -6.59 13.24 -18.05
C ARG A 35 -5.09 13.15 -18.29
N TYR A 36 -4.67 12.45 -19.34
CA TYR A 36 -3.26 12.28 -19.71
C TYR A 36 -2.64 13.59 -20.24
N ALA A 37 -3.37 14.30 -21.10
CA ALA A 37 -2.97 15.61 -21.61
C ALA A 37 -2.85 16.63 -20.49
N TRP A 38 -3.75 16.60 -19.49
CA TRP A 38 -3.67 17.44 -18.31
C TRP A 38 -2.39 17.19 -17.52
N ALA A 39 -2.00 15.93 -17.34
CA ALA A 39 -0.72 15.55 -16.72
C ALA A 39 0.46 16.21 -17.45
N ARG A 40 0.44 16.15 -18.78
CA ARG A 40 1.48 16.70 -19.64
C ARG A 40 1.51 18.23 -19.60
N LEU A 41 0.35 18.88 -19.56
CA LEU A 41 0.21 20.34 -19.53
C LEU A 41 0.55 20.94 -18.16
N THR A 42 0.14 20.31 -17.06
CA THR A 42 0.41 20.82 -15.70
C THR A 42 1.70 20.30 -15.08
N GLY A 43 2.36 19.31 -15.68
CA GLY A 43 3.57 18.67 -15.12
C GLY A 43 3.34 17.94 -13.79
N LYS A 44 2.10 17.93 -13.29
CA LYS A 44 1.70 17.25 -12.06
C LYS A 44 1.31 15.82 -12.43
N PRO A 45 1.92 14.79 -11.82
CA PRO A 45 1.58 13.41 -12.11
C PRO A 45 0.09 13.17 -11.80
N VAL A 46 -0.59 12.49 -12.73
CA VAL A 46 -1.96 12.01 -12.53
C VAL A 46 -1.97 11.12 -11.31
N THR A 47 -2.67 11.55 -10.26
CA THR A 47 -2.87 10.75 -9.05
C THR A 47 -3.49 9.41 -9.45
N PRO A 48 -2.78 8.28 -9.23
CA PRO A 48 -3.35 6.98 -9.52
C PRO A 48 -4.51 6.73 -8.56
N TRP A 49 -5.66 6.32 -9.10
CA TRP A 49 -6.81 5.92 -8.30
C TRP A 49 -6.61 4.57 -7.59
N VAL A 50 -5.52 3.89 -7.93
CA VAL A 50 -5.09 2.66 -7.27
C VAL A 50 -4.10 3.01 -6.17
N MET A 51 -4.37 2.54 -4.95
CA MET A 51 -3.40 2.55 -3.86
C MET A 51 -2.14 1.84 -4.36
N ARG A 52 -1.02 2.56 -4.49
CA ARG A 52 0.27 1.93 -4.85
C ARG A 52 0.69 1.04 -3.69
N PHE A 53 0.41 -0.25 -3.82
CA PHE A 53 0.91 -1.25 -2.89
C PHE A 53 2.37 -1.54 -3.27
N ASP A 54 3.31 -0.94 -2.54
CA ASP A 54 4.72 -1.29 -2.68
C ASP A 54 5.02 -2.49 -1.76
N PRO A 55 5.17 -3.72 -2.30
CA PRO A 55 5.41 -4.90 -1.47
C PRO A 55 6.74 -4.81 -0.69
N ARG A 56 7.70 -3.97 -1.11
CA ARG A 56 8.96 -3.76 -0.38
C ARG A 56 8.79 -2.90 0.85
N SER A 57 7.83 -1.97 0.85
CA SER A 57 7.56 -1.09 1.99
C SER A 57 7.18 -1.86 3.26
N GLY A 58 6.48 -2.99 3.12
CA GLY A 58 6.16 -3.88 4.24
C GLY A 58 7.40 -4.51 4.88
N PHE A 59 8.37 -4.95 4.06
CA PHE A 59 9.61 -5.55 4.53
C PHE A 59 10.62 -4.54 5.08
N ASP A 60 10.63 -3.31 4.55
CA ASP A 60 11.50 -2.26 5.09
C ASP A 60 11.13 -1.89 6.52
N ARG A 61 9.84 -1.95 6.89
CA ARG A 61 9.40 -1.78 8.30
C ARG A 61 9.98 -2.84 9.23
N PHE A 62 10.08 -4.09 8.79
CA PHE A 62 10.68 -5.16 9.60
C PHE A 62 12.21 -5.04 9.67
N ARG A 63 12.87 -4.63 8.57
CA ARG A 63 14.31 -4.30 8.61
C ARG A 63 14.62 -3.11 9.52
N SER A 64 13.78 -2.09 9.51
CA SER A 64 13.97 -0.91 10.38
C SER A 64 13.66 -1.23 11.84
N ALA A 65 12.71 -2.14 12.11
CA ALA A 65 12.43 -2.63 13.46
C ALA A 65 13.59 -3.44 14.08
N GLY A 66 14.47 -4.02 13.23
CA GLY A 66 15.70 -4.67 13.69
C GLY A 66 16.86 -3.72 13.98
N ARG A 67 16.73 -2.42 13.68
CA ARG A 67 17.72 -1.41 14.08
C ARG A 67 17.37 -0.93 15.49
N PRO A 68 18.32 -0.87 16.43
CA PRO A 68 18.11 -0.23 17.72
C PRO A 68 17.56 1.17 17.48
N GLN A 69 16.36 1.44 17.98
CA GLN A 69 15.76 2.76 17.90
C GLN A 69 16.63 3.71 18.71
N GLU A 70 17.07 4.80 18.08
CA GLU A 70 17.87 5.83 18.74
C GLU A 70 17.04 6.44 19.89
N PRO A 71 17.59 6.61 21.11
CA PRO A 71 16.84 7.10 22.25
C PRO A 71 16.17 8.42 21.92
N THR A 72 14.84 8.50 22.11
CA THR A 72 14.11 9.74 21.90
C THR A 72 14.52 10.74 22.99
N ALA A 73 14.42 12.05 22.72
CA ALA A 73 14.73 13.07 23.72
C ALA A 73 13.96 12.87 25.05
N ALA A 74 12.76 12.30 24.99
CA ALA A 74 11.97 11.91 26.17
C ALA A 74 12.61 10.75 26.96
N ASP A 75 13.23 9.78 26.28
CA ASP A 75 13.95 8.67 26.90
C ASP A 75 15.22 9.16 27.60
N VAL A 76 15.91 10.14 27.00
CA VAL A 76 17.09 10.78 27.61
C VAL A 76 16.73 11.58 28.86
N VAL A 77 15.62 12.32 28.82
CA VAL A 77 15.13 13.10 29.97
C VAL A 77 14.67 12.19 31.11
N SER A 78 13.98 11.10 30.81
CA SER A 78 13.53 10.12 31.80
C SER A 78 14.70 9.33 32.42
N ALA A 79 15.68 8.91 31.62
CA ALA A 79 16.91 8.28 32.12
C ALA A 79 17.68 9.21 33.08
N ARG A 80 17.75 10.51 32.75
CA ARG A 80 18.38 11.53 33.59
C ARG A 80 17.64 11.75 34.91
N ALA A 81 16.30 11.75 34.87
CA ALA A 81 15.47 11.87 36.07
C ALA A 81 15.61 10.65 37.01
N GLN A 82 15.94 9.48 36.47
CA GLN A 82 16.18 8.25 37.23
C GLN A 82 17.64 8.09 37.70
N GLY A 83 18.52 9.05 37.40
CA GLY A 83 19.94 9.01 37.80
C GLY A 83 20.79 8.01 37.01
N GLN A 84 20.28 7.49 35.88
CA GLN A 84 21.04 6.60 35.00
C GLN A 84 21.85 7.40 33.98
N ALA A 85 23.08 6.96 33.69
CA ALA A 85 23.89 7.57 32.64
C ALA A 85 23.23 7.32 31.28
N ALA A 86 23.02 8.39 30.50
CA ALA A 86 22.32 8.40 29.22
C ALA A 86 22.96 7.54 28.10
N ASP A 87 24.03 6.81 28.42
CA ASP A 87 24.78 5.91 27.54
C ASP A 87 24.34 4.44 27.68
N SER A 88 23.44 4.13 28.62
CA SER A 88 22.84 2.80 28.73
C SER A 88 21.51 2.77 27.98
N PRO A 89 21.39 1.98 26.89
CA PRO A 89 20.11 1.76 26.25
C PRO A 89 19.19 1.12 27.28
N VAL A 90 18.14 1.85 27.68
CA VAL A 90 17.08 1.33 28.54
C VAL A 90 16.52 0.09 27.85
N ARG A 91 16.90 -1.08 28.35
CA ARG A 91 16.35 -2.35 27.91
C ARG A 91 14.93 -2.43 28.48
N LEU A 92 13.96 -1.91 27.72
CA LEU A 92 12.52 -2.04 27.98
C LEU A 92 12.00 -3.50 27.88
N ASN A 93 12.88 -4.48 28.04
CA ASN A 93 12.57 -5.91 28.11
C ASN A 93 12.80 -6.50 29.51
N ASP A 94 12.97 -5.67 30.55
CA ASP A 94 13.03 -6.17 31.93
C ASP A 94 11.62 -6.34 32.53
N ALA A 95 10.73 -6.98 31.77
CA ALA A 95 9.50 -7.55 32.29
C ALA A 95 9.82 -8.95 32.82
N GLY A 96 10.56 -9.03 33.92
CA GLY A 96 10.86 -10.29 34.61
C GLY A 96 11.65 -11.27 33.76
N SER A 97 12.95 -11.40 34.05
CA SER A 97 13.75 -12.57 33.72
C SER A 97 13.11 -13.86 34.31
N VAL A 98 12.02 -14.32 33.71
CA VAL A 98 11.41 -15.63 33.94
C VAL A 98 11.98 -16.56 32.88
N THR A 99 13.18 -17.04 33.16
CA THR A 99 13.83 -18.12 32.41
C THR A 99 13.62 -19.41 33.19
N ASP A 100 12.41 -19.97 33.15
CA ASP A 100 12.09 -21.27 33.77
C ASP A 100 12.71 -22.48 33.06
N VAL A 101 13.70 -22.26 32.19
CA VAL A 101 14.29 -23.35 31.40
C VAL A 101 15.80 -23.33 31.56
N SER A 102 16.28 -24.23 32.43
CA SER A 102 17.69 -24.62 32.47
C SER A 102 17.91 -25.77 31.48
N VAL A 103 18.83 -25.60 30.54
CA VAL A 103 19.17 -26.66 29.57
C VAL A 103 19.92 -27.76 30.30
N LYS A 104 19.36 -28.98 30.31
CA LYS A 104 20.00 -30.16 30.90
C LYS A 104 21.35 -30.40 30.19
N PRO A 105 22.49 -30.41 30.90
CA PRO A 105 23.78 -30.66 30.26
C PRO A 105 23.75 -32.05 29.64
N SER A 106 24.04 -32.12 28.34
CA SER A 106 24.32 -33.38 27.66
C SER A 106 25.58 -33.96 28.28
N ARG A 107 25.42 -35.03 29.05
CA ARG A 107 26.50 -35.87 29.57
C ARG A 107 27.39 -36.24 28.37
N GLY A 108 28.63 -35.77 28.40
CA GLY A 108 29.62 -36.10 27.39
C GLY A 108 29.87 -37.60 27.34
N GLU A 109 30.12 -38.07 26.12
CA GLU A 109 30.90 -39.26 25.82
C GLU A 109 32.21 -38.82 25.18
#